data_AF-A0A2M8GLG7-F1
#
_entry.id   AF-A0A2M8GLG7-F1
#
_cell.length_a   1.000
_cell.length_b   1.000
_cell.length_c   1.000
_cell.angle_alpha   90.00
_cell.angle_beta   90.00
_cell.angle_gamma   90.00
#
_symmetry.space_group_name_H-M   'P 1'
#
loop_
_entity.id
_entity.type
_entity.pdbx_description
1 polymer ?
#
loop_
_entity_poly.entity_id
_entity_poly.type
_entity_poly.pdbx_seq_one_letter_code
_entity_poly.pdbx_strand_id
1 'polypeptide(L)'
;MLKWTVQKIINQLIKSHQIPLKSSGISMEPIFHENDVLYFKKIAFKSIKVNDIVSIKKGKQLISHRVIYKTNKYLVTKGDNNPISDGKIFPKQIIGKVYQVKRKGQIFDPEQLYLLQSTLYFQEIVKIKTKLDKQGINYVFLKGLPLHLYFEKTHPRRIYLDCDVLVDKKDFFKAEKILIKNGYRRYNQSLSKIHTFLRKKQIELPFYKTINGFSVVFDVHLDIDWMSQQLGRLEEFYPQKFIDQLTVDFLRTKRKVKINNEFFFILDTKYLILYLALHIFHHNFRGAFRYEFLNKVIKYSAPHSTKIHPGGVIWADLTIRTNDFKLNNFIYPVFVLLKKYYQTPIPKSFFTTIQPFNNVAMKQWNNVNIFDDEPRVHAGITRFTNLFVLSPNPLWKRLLILLNLQVIYSVFWVVAKKIDQILSTSFTMKLKPRSNSL
;
A
#
# COMPACT_ATOMS: atom_id res chain seq x y z
N MET A 1 47.00 0.64 7.56
CA MET A 1 47.25 0.40 6.12
C MET A 1 46.25 -0.55 5.46
N LEU A 2 46.02 -1.77 5.97
CA LEU A 2 45.13 -2.79 5.36
C LEU A 2 43.73 -2.30 4.93
N LYS A 3 43.05 -1.51 5.78
CA LYS A 3 41.69 -0.99 5.51
C LYS A 3 41.62 -0.02 4.31
N TRP A 4 42.70 0.73 4.06
CA TRP A 4 42.75 1.70 2.96
C TRP A 4 42.96 0.98 1.62
N THR A 5 43.76 -0.09 1.64
CA THR A 5 44.03 -0.97 0.50
C THR A 5 42.77 -1.70 0.05
N VAL A 6 41.97 -2.27 0.98
CA VAL A 6 40.70 -2.92 0.66
C VAL A 6 39.71 -1.94 0.02
N GLN A 7 39.61 -0.71 0.52
CA GLN A 7 38.72 0.31 -0.05
C GLN A 7 39.14 0.73 -1.47
N LYS A 8 40.45 0.81 -1.73
CA LYS A 8 41.02 1.14 -3.04
C LYS A 8 40.80 0.01 -4.04
N ILE A 9 40.97 -1.24 -3.61
CA ILE A 9 40.68 -2.46 -4.36
C ILE A 9 39.18 -2.53 -4.70
N ILE A 10 38.28 -2.35 -3.73
CA ILE A 10 36.83 -2.29 -3.97
C ILE A 10 36.48 -1.19 -4.99
N ASN A 11 37.08 0.00 -4.89
CA ASN A 11 36.83 1.09 -5.84
C ASN A 11 37.37 0.78 -7.26
N GLN A 12 38.52 0.12 -7.40
CA GLN A 12 39.07 -0.35 -8.68
C GLN A 12 38.24 -1.49 -9.28
N LEU A 13 37.74 -2.38 -8.44
CA LEU A 13 36.92 -3.52 -8.84
C LEU A 13 35.47 -3.12 -9.18
N ILE A 14 34.92 -2.10 -8.51
CA ILE A 14 33.68 -1.44 -8.93
C ILE A 14 33.88 -0.75 -10.29
N LYS A 15 35.08 -0.23 -10.57
CA LYS A 15 35.42 0.31 -11.90
C LYS A 15 35.57 -0.77 -12.98
N SER A 16 35.87 -2.03 -12.64
CA SER A 16 36.04 -3.14 -13.60
C SER A 16 34.74 -3.88 -13.98
N HIS A 17 33.57 -3.39 -13.55
CA HIS A 17 32.23 -3.78 -14.04
C HIS A 17 31.73 -5.21 -13.75
N GLN A 18 32.36 -5.99 -12.89
CA GLN A 18 32.02 -7.42 -12.79
C GLN A 18 31.99 -8.02 -11.38
N ILE A 19 32.05 -7.25 -10.30
CA ILE A 19 32.05 -7.88 -8.97
C ILE A 19 30.64 -8.19 -8.49
N PRO A 20 30.24 -9.47 -8.42
CA PRO A 20 29.08 -9.85 -7.65
C PRO A 20 29.20 -9.39 -6.19
N LEU A 21 28.12 -8.83 -5.65
CA LEU A 21 28.05 -8.48 -4.23
C LEU A 21 27.23 -9.51 -3.48
N LYS A 22 27.79 -10.05 -2.42
CA LYS A 22 27.04 -10.89 -1.49
C LYS A 22 26.08 -10.00 -0.69
N SER A 23 24.79 -10.33 -0.71
CA SER A 23 23.78 -9.66 0.11
C SER A 23 23.95 -10.03 1.58
N SER A 24 23.58 -9.09 2.45
CA SER A 24 23.48 -9.30 3.89
C SER A 24 22.17 -8.70 4.42
N GLY A 25 21.61 -9.33 5.45
CA GLY A 25 20.36 -8.91 6.08
C GLY A 25 19.10 -9.22 5.26
N ILE A 26 17.97 -8.66 5.73
CA ILE A 26 16.61 -9.03 5.31
C ILE A 26 15.84 -7.90 4.59
N SER A 27 16.50 -6.78 4.27
CA SER A 27 15.83 -5.54 3.83
C SER A 27 15.08 -5.66 2.50
N MET A 28 15.50 -6.61 1.66
CA MET A 28 14.92 -6.88 0.34
C MET A 28 14.13 -8.19 0.31
N GLU A 29 13.83 -8.79 1.46
CA GLU A 29 12.96 -9.95 1.49
C GLU A 29 11.56 -9.61 0.95
N PRO A 30 10.89 -10.56 0.27
CA PRO A 30 11.35 -11.92 -0.01
C PRO A 30 12.16 -12.05 -1.32
N ILE A 31 12.52 -10.94 -1.98
CA ILE A 31 13.19 -10.98 -3.29
C ILE A 31 14.66 -11.39 -3.15
N PHE A 32 15.40 -10.76 -2.24
CA PHE A 32 16.76 -11.18 -1.90
C PHE A 32 16.80 -11.73 -0.49
N HIS A 33 17.55 -12.82 -0.34
CA HIS A 33 17.81 -13.46 0.94
C HIS A 33 19.27 -13.20 1.33
N GLU A 34 19.58 -13.40 2.59
CA GLU A 34 20.97 -13.36 3.05
C GLU A 34 21.82 -14.40 2.28
N ASN A 35 23.05 -14.02 1.93
CA ASN A 35 24.00 -14.80 1.13
C ASN A 35 23.70 -14.95 -0.37
N ASP A 36 22.64 -14.33 -0.89
CA ASP A 36 22.47 -14.19 -2.33
C ASP A 36 23.62 -13.39 -2.93
N VAL A 37 23.92 -13.66 -4.20
CA VAL A 37 24.95 -12.97 -4.95
C VAL A 37 24.31 -12.10 -6.02
N LEU A 38 24.47 -10.79 -5.90
CA LEU A 38 23.83 -9.78 -6.77
C LEU A 38 24.80 -9.30 -7.85
N TYR A 39 24.38 -9.42 -9.11
CA TYR A 39 25.10 -8.88 -10.25
C TYR A 39 24.44 -7.58 -10.70
N PHE A 40 25.26 -6.55 -10.90
CA PHE A 40 24.80 -5.23 -11.34
C PHE A 40 25.54 -4.79 -12.60
N LYS A 41 24.87 -3.96 -13.38
CA LYS A 41 25.45 -3.30 -14.56
C LYS A 41 25.28 -1.80 -14.44
N LYS A 42 26.25 -1.04 -14.94
CA LYS A 42 26.10 0.41 -15.06
C LYS A 42 24.91 0.73 -15.95
N ILE A 43 24.18 1.77 -15.57
CA ILE A 43 23.01 2.25 -16.28
C ILE A 43 22.98 3.77 -16.20
N ALA A 44 22.65 4.41 -17.31
CA ALA A 44 22.48 5.86 -17.30
C ALA A 44 21.31 6.24 -16.37
N PHE A 45 21.47 7.31 -15.59
CA PHE A 45 20.42 7.76 -14.65
C PHE A 45 19.05 7.93 -15.33
N LYS A 46 19.04 8.45 -16.56
CA LYS A 46 17.82 8.60 -17.38
C LYS A 46 17.08 7.28 -17.61
N SER A 47 17.81 6.17 -17.73
CA SER A 47 17.26 4.84 -18.05
C SER A 47 16.77 4.06 -16.83
N ILE A 48 17.13 4.48 -15.61
CA ILE A 48 16.62 3.88 -14.37
C ILE A 48 15.12 4.17 -14.25
N LYS A 49 14.30 3.17 -13.96
CA LYS A 49 12.84 3.33 -13.81
C LYS A 49 12.41 3.05 -12.37
N VAL A 50 11.22 3.56 -12.01
CA VAL A 50 10.56 3.12 -10.77
C VAL A 50 10.37 1.59 -10.83
N ASN A 51 10.53 0.94 -9.69
CA ASN A 51 10.60 -0.52 -9.49
C ASN A 51 11.90 -1.21 -9.91
N ASP A 52 12.87 -0.53 -10.55
CA ASP A 52 14.21 -1.08 -10.69
C ASP A 52 14.87 -1.25 -9.32
N ILE A 53 15.76 -2.24 -9.18
CA ILE A 53 16.59 -2.41 -8.00
C ILE A 53 17.99 -1.88 -8.33
N VAL A 54 18.46 -0.91 -7.56
CA VAL A 54 19.74 -0.24 -7.79
C VAL A 54 20.65 -0.37 -6.58
N SER A 55 21.93 -0.63 -6.85
CA SER A 55 22.98 -0.61 -5.83
C SER A 55 23.51 0.81 -5.69
N ILE A 56 23.50 1.33 -4.46
CA ILE A 56 23.83 2.72 -4.15
C ILE A 56 24.86 2.79 -3.02
N LYS A 57 25.75 3.77 -3.11
CA LYS A 57 26.73 4.08 -2.07
C LYS A 57 26.16 5.12 -1.11
N LYS A 58 25.94 4.73 0.15
CA LYS A 58 25.47 5.59 1.24
C LYS A 58 26.53 5.62 2.34
N GLY A 59 27.33 6.69 2.34
CA GLY A 59 28.54 6.77 3.18
C GLY A 59 29.53 5.67 2.84
N LYS A 60 29.84 4.81 3.81
CA LYS A 60 30.73 3.64 3.64
C LYS A 60 29.98 2.36 3.23
N GLN A 61 28.65 2.37 3.27
CA GLN A 61 27.84 1.19 2.99
C GLN A 61 27.40 1.16 1.53
N LEU A 62 27.28 -0.06 1.01
CA LEU A 62 26.69 -0.36 -0.28
C LEU A 62 25.39 -1.10 -0.04
N ILE A 63 24.28 -0.51 -0.48
CA ILE A 63 22.93 -1.06 -0.30
C ILE A 63 22.26 -1.22 -1.65
N SER A 64 21.49 -2.29 -1.83
CA SER A 64 20.73 -2.55 -3.06
C SER A 64 19.26 -2.52 -2.72
N HIS A 65 18.56 -1.46 -3.13
CA HIS A 65 17.17 -1.23 -2.78
C HIS A 65 16.34 -0.83 -4.01
N ARG A 66 15.01 -0.97 -3.90
CA ARG A 66 14.09 -0.68 -4.99
C ARG A 66 13.89 0.82 -5.13
N VAL A 67 13.91 1.32 -6.36
CA VAL A 67 13.50 2.68 -6.69
C VAL A 67 11.98 2.80 -6.51
N ILE A 68 11.54 3.57 -5.52
CA ILE A 68 10.11 3.80 -5.23
C ILE A 68 9.61 5.15 -5.76
N TYR A 69 10.53 6.03 -6.17
CA TYR A 69 10.21 7.34 -6.75
C TYR A 69 11.41 7.89 -7.53
N LYS A 70 11.15 8.63 -8.61
CA LYS A 70 12.19 9.22 -9.46
C LYS A 70 11.78 10.59 -9.98
N THR A 71 12.75 11.51 -10.00
CA THR A 71 12.70 12.79 -10.71
C THR A 71 13.85 12.87 -11.72
N ASN A 72 13.97 13.99 -12.43
CA ASN A 72 15.12 14.25 -13.30
C ASN A 72 16.42 14.53 -12.52
N LYS A 73 16.35 14.82 -11.21
CA LYS A 73 17.51 15.21 -10.39
C LYS A 73 17.97 14.12 -9.41
N TYR A 74 17.03 13.36 -8.87
CA TYR A 74 17.28 12.35 -7.84
C TYR A 74 16.23 11.23 -7.90
N LEU A 75 16.54 10.12 -7.24
CA LEU A 75 15.61 9.02 -6.96
C LEU A 75 15.47 8.78 -5.46
N VAL A 76 14.43 8.07 -5.03
CA VAL A 76 14.28 7.56 -3.67
C VAL A 76 14.24 6.05 -3.74
N THR A 77 15.08 5.39 -2.94
CA THR A 77 15.07 3.93 -2.80
C THR A 77 14.53 3.50 -1.44
N LYS A 78 14.04 2.27 -1.37
CA LYS A 78 13.59 1.62 -0.13
C LYS A 78 13.72 0.11 -0.28
N GLY A 79 14.14 -0.56 0.80
CA GLY A 79 14.09 -2.01 0.89
C GLY A 79 12.64 -2.49 0.93
N ASP A 80 12.31 -3.58 0.23
CA ASP A 80 10.94 -4.10 0.21
C ASP A 80 10.39 -4.45 1.60
N ASN A 81 11.28 -4.86 2.51
CA ASN A 81 10.97 -5.20 3.90
C ASN A 81 11.36 -4.09 4.90
N ASN A 82 11.80 -2.92 4.42
CA ASN A 82 12.16 -1.80 5.29
C ASN A 82 11.00 -0.81 5.41
N PRO A 83 10.67 -0.31 6.61
CA PRO A 83 9.68 0.75 6.76
C PRO A 83 10.20 2.12 6.32
N ILE A 84 11.50 2.39 6.47
CA ILE A 84 12.09 3.71 6.18
C ILE A 84 12.79 3.70 4.82
N SER A 85 12.58 4.75 4.03
CA SER A 85 13.27 4.98 2.76
C SER A 85 14.71 5.44 2.95
N ASP A 86 15.53 5.33 1.90
CA ASP A 86 16.94 5.73 1.95
C ASP A 86 17.14 7.24 1.82
N GLY A 87 16.07 8.01 1.60
CA GLY A 87 16.11 9.44 1.29
C GLY A 87 16.42 9.72 -0.18
N LYS A 88 16.84 10.96 -0.49
CA LYS A 88 17.18 11.38 -1.85
C LYS A 88 18.55 10.83 -2.26
N ILE A 89 18.59 10.12 -3.38
CA ILE A 89 19.78 9.54 -3.97
C ILE A 89 20.06 10.23 -5.30
N PHE A 90 21.25 10.83 -5.40
CA PHE A 90 21.70 11.53 -6.60
C PHE A 90 22.47 10.60 -7.53
N PRO A 91 22.57 10.91 -8.85
CA PRO A 91 23.22 10.05 -9.84
C PRO A 91 24.61 9.55 -9.44
N LYS A 92 25.42 10.40 -8.81
CA LYS A 92 26.78 10.07 -8.34
C LYS A 92 26.86 8.96 -7.28
N GLN A 93 25.76 8.68 -6.60
CA GLN A 93 25.67 7.65 -5.57
C GLN A 93 25.31 6.29 -6.14
N ILE A 94 24.88 6.22 -7.40
CA ILE A 94 24.40 4.99 -8.02
C ILE A 94 25.58 4.24 -8.62
N ILE A 95 25.70 2.96 -8.26
CA ILE A 95 26.73 2.07 -8.79
C ILE A 95 26.22 1.35 -10.05
N GLY A 96 24.98 0.84 -10.00
CA GLY A 96 24.37 0.13 -11.12
C GLY A 96 22.98 -0.40 -10.80
N LYS A 97 22.30 -0.94 -11.83
CA LYS A 97 21.04 -1.69 -11.69
C LYS A 97 21.37 -3.17 -11.49
N VAL A 98 20.75 -3.79 -10.49
CA VAL A 98 20.76 -5.25 -10.31
C VAL A 98 19.99 -5.89 -11.46
N TYR A 99 20.60 -6.85 -12.14
CA TYR A 99 19.98 -7.55 -13.28
C TYR A 99 19.93 -9.07 -13.12
N GLN A 100 20.68 -9.62 -12.17
CA GLN A 100 20.75 -11.05 -11.94
C GLN A 100 21.12 -11.36 -10.49
N VAL A 101 20.56 -12.44 -9.97
CA VAL A 101 20.78 -12.95 -8.62
C VAL A 101 21.22 -14.41 -8.72
N LYS A 102 22.21 -14.80 -7.91
CA LYS A 102 22.59 -16.20 -7.70
C LYS A 102 22.26 -16.61 -6.27
N ARG A 103 21.41 -17.64 -6.12
CA ARG A 103 20.97 -18.23 -4.84
C ARG A 103 21.20 -19.74 -4.87
N LYS A 104 22.01 -20.25 -3.93
CA LYS A 104 22.28 -21.71 -3.80
C LYS A 104 22.63 -22.38 -5.15
N GLY A 105 23.46 -21.73 -5.97
CA GLY A 105 23.87 -22.23 -7.29
C GLY A 105 22.92 -21.89 -8.45
N GLN A 106 21.66 -21.54 -8.18
CA GLN A 106 20.70 -21.13 -9.21
C GLN A 106 20.85 -19.66 -9.56
N ILE A 107 20.66 -19.32 -10.84
CA ILE A 107 20.76 -17.96 -11.36
C ILE A 107 19.41 -17.54 -11.93
N PHE A 108 18.91 -16.36 -11.55
CA PHE A 108 17.64 -15.83 -12.03
C PHE A 108 17.64 -14.30 -12.14
N ASP A 109 16.78 -13.77 -13.01
CA ASP A 109 16.46 -12.33 -13.04
C ASP A 109 15.35 -12.06 -12.01
N PRO A 110 15.47 -11.04 -11.13
CA PRO A 110 14.37 -10.61 -10.28
C PRO A 110 13.04 -10.41 -11.02
N GLU A 111 13.06 -9.97 -12.29
CA GLU A 111 11.85 -9.81 -13.11
C GLU A 111 11.12 -11.14 -13.36
N GLN A 112 11.84 -12.26 -13.48
CA GLN A 112 11.23 -13.60 -13.64
C GLN A 112 10.44 -14.02 -12.40
N LEU A 113 10.92 -13.65 -11.20
CA LEU A 113 10.23 -13.95 -9.95
C LEU A 113 8.89 -13.21 -9.85
N TYR A 114 8.83 -11.93 -10.23
CA TYR A 114 7.55 -11.21 -10.25
C TYR A 114 6.61 -11.73 -11.32
N LEU A 115 7.12 -12.11 -12.49
CA LEU A 115 6.30 -12.68 -13.54
C LEU A 115 5.67 -14.00 -13.08
N LEU A 116 6.45 -14.89 -12.47
CA LEU A 116 5.96 -16.14 -11.90
C LEU A 116 4.92 -15.88 -10.81
N GLN A 117 5.26 -15.02 -9.84
CA GLN A 117 4.38 -14.70 -8.72
C GLN A 117 3.05 -14.09 -9.17
N SER A 118 3.10 -13.09 -10.06
CA SER A 118 1.89 -12.43 -10.57
C SER A 118 1.05 -13.35 -11.47
N THR A 119 1.68 -14.27 -12.21
CA THR A 119 0.97 -15.27 -13.01
C THR A 119 0.20 -16.25 -12.13
N LEU A 120 0.86 -16.85 -11.12
CA LEU A 120 0.21 -17.75 -10.17
C LEU A 120 -0.91 -17.03 -9.40
N TYR A 121 -0.65 -15.78 -9.00
CA TYR A 121 -1.64 -14.97 -8.30
C TYR A 121 -2.87 -14.67 -9.17
N PHE A 122 -2.65 -14.28 -10.44
CA PHE A 122 -3.71 -13.99 -11.38
C PHE A 122 -4.56 -15.24 -11.71
N GLN A 123 -3.94 -16.41 -11.84
CA GLN A 123 -4.65 -17.67 -12.07
C GLN A 123 -5.64 -17.99 -10.94
N GLU A 124 -5.25 -17.80 -9.69
CA GLU A 124 -6.17 -17.98 -8.57
C GLU A 124 -7.27 -16.93 -8.54
N ILE A 125 -6.95 -15.67 -8.87
CA ILE A 125 -7.95 -14.61 -9.03
C ILE A 125 -8.99 -15.00 -10.08
N VAL A 126 -8.57 -15.44 -11.27
CA VAL A 126 -9.48 -15.94 -12.32
C VAL A 126 -10.30 -17.13 -11.83
N LYS A 127 -9.68 -18.10 -11.16
CA LYS A 127 -10.37 -19.29 -10.64
C LYS A 127 -11.48 -18.95 -9.65
N ILE A 128 -11.21 -18.09 -8.66
CA ILE A 128 -12.20 -17.67 -7.67
C ILE A 128 -13.27 -16.82 -8.34
N LYS A 129 -12.87 -15.84 -9.14
CA LYS A 129 -13.76 -14.97 -9.90
C LYS A 129 -14.77 -15.76 -10.76
N THR A 130 -14.30 -16.77 -11.49
CA THR A 130 -15.16 -17.62 -12.32
C THR A 130 -16.18 -18.40 -11.49
N LYS A 131 -15.83 -18.79 -10.25
CA LYS A 131 -16.79 -19.43 -9.34
C LYS A 131 -17.80 -18.44 -8.75
N LEU A 132 -17.37 -17.21 -8.46
CA LEU A 132 -18.27 -16.13 -8.05
C LEU A 132 -19.29 -15.82 -9.16
N ASP A 133 -18.83 -15.68 -10.40
CA ASP A 133 -19.68 -15.45 -11.57
C ASP A 133 -20.71 -16.58 -11.76
N LYS A 134 -20.26 -17.84 -11.73
CA LYS A 134 -21.13 -19.02 -11.86
C LYS A 134 -22.22 -19.10 -10.79
N GLN A 135 -22.00 -18.49 -9.63
CA GLN A 135 -22.94 -18.47 -8.51
C GLN A 135 -23.75 -17.17 -8.46
N GLY A 136 -23.61 -16.29 -9.45
CA GLY A 136 -24.35 -15.02 -9.54
C GLY A 136 -24.00 -14.03 -8.42
N ILE A 137 -22.80 -14.14 -7.84
CA ILE A 137 -22.39 -13.29 -6.71
C ILE A 137 -22.25 -11.84 -7.17
N ASN A 138 -22.85 -10.91 -6.44
CA ASN A 138 -22.65 -9.49 -6.69
C ASN A 138 -21.35 -9.00 -6.02
N TYR A 139 -20.28 -8.84 -6.80
CA TYR A 139 -18.98 -8.36 -6.31
C TYR A 139 -18.31 -7.34 -7.24
N VAL A 140 -17.28 -6.65 -6.73
CA VAL A 140 -16.38 -5.77 -7.49
C VAL A 140 -14.97 -5.76 -6.89
N PHE A 141 -13.95 -5.77 -7.74
CA PHE A 141 -12.55 -5.62 -7.33
C PHE A 141 -12.24 -4.16 -7.01
N LEU A 142 -11.71 -3.91 -5.82
CA LEU A 142 -11.40 -2.57 -5.30
C LEU A 142 -9.93 -2.20 -5.51
N LYS A 143 -9.00 -3.15 -5.30
CA LYS A 143 -7.56 -3.02 -5.57
C LYS A 143 -6.93 -4.37 -5.92
N GLY A 144 -5.62 -4.33 -6.19
CA GLY A 144 -4.82 -5.53 -6.44
C GLY A 144 -4.44 -5.71 -7.90
N LEU A 145 -4.01 -6.93 -8.23
CA LEU A 145 -3.43 -7.26 -9.53
C LEU A 145 -4.35 -7.00 -10.74
N PRO A 146 -5.68 -7.25 -10.70
CA PRO A 146 -6.55 -6.97 -11.84
C PRO A 146 -6.52 -5.49 -12.26
N LEU A 147 -6.56 -4.59 -11.28
CA LEU A 147 -6.49 -3.15 -11.56
C LEU A 147 -5.13 -2.76 -12.14
N HIS A 148 -4.03 -3.30 -11.62
CA HIS A 148 -2.69 -3.07 -12.19
C HIS A 148 -2.62 -3.51 -13.65
N LEU A 149 -3.04 -4.74 -13.97
CA LEU A 149 -3.03 -5.25 -15.33
C LEU A 149 -3.92 -4.44 -16.27
N TYR A 150 -5.07 -3.96 -15.79
CA TYR A 150 -5.96 -3.13 -16.60
C TYR A 150 -5.38 -1.75 -16.91
N PHE A 151 -4.81 -1.04 -15.93
CA PHE A 151 -4.33 0.34 -16.12
C PHE A 151 -2.89 0.42 -16.63
N GLU A 152 -2.01 -0.48 -16.22
CA GLU A 152 -0.60 -0.45 -16.58
C GLU A 152 -0.27 -1.30 -17.81
N LYS A 153 -1.13 -2.26 -18.17
CA LYS A 153 -0.96 -3.17 -19.32
C LYS A 153 0.34 -3.98 -19.30
N THR A 154 0.99 -4.08 -18.14
CA THR A 154 2.24 -4.82 -17.93
C THR A 154 2.14 -5.64 -16.66
N HIS A 155 2.93 -6.71 -16.55
CA HIS A 155 3.09 -7.43 -15.29
C HIS A 155 3.85 -6.57 -14.26
N PRO A 156 3.50 -6.68 -12.97
CA PRO A 156 4.09 -5.85 -11.94
C PRO A 156 5.56 -6.21 -11.73
N ARG A 157 6.38 -5.20 -11.45
CA ARG A 157 7.79 -5.36 -11.06
C ARG A 157 7.97 -5.38 -9.55
N ARG A 158 6.96 -5.88 -8.84
CA ARG A 158 6.89 -6.01 -7.38
C ARG A 158 5.91 -7.12 -7.05
N ILE A 159 6.03 -7.68 -5.85
CA ILE A 159 5.08 -8.66 -5.36
C ILE A 159 3.75 -7.98 -5.02
N TYR A 160 2.66 -8.62 -5.43
CA TYR A 160 1.28 -8.32 -5.02
C TYR A 160 0.82 -9.40 -4.05
N LEU A 161 0.42 -9.04 -2.84
CA LEU A 161 0.05 -10.00 -1.80
C LEU A 161 -1.46 -10.15 -1.64
N ASP A 162 -2.17 -9.05 -1.88
CA ASP A 162 -3.57 -8.88 -1.53
C ASP A 162 -4.40 -8.29 -2.68
N CYS A 163 -5.67 -8.68 -2.68
CA CYS A 163 -6.66 -8.24 -3.63
C CYS A 163 -7.96 -8.02 -2.88
N ASP A 164 -8.44 -6.79 -2.90
CA ASP A 164 -9.64 -6.40 -2.19
C ASP A 164 -10.84 -6.61 -3.10
N VAL A 165 -11.83 -7.30 -2.58
CA VAL A 165 -13.07 -7.60 -3.27
C VAL A 165 -14.22 -7.18 -2.39
N LEU A 166 -15.00 -6.22 -2.85
CA LEU A 166 -16.28 -5.88 -2.23
C LEU A 166 -17.32 -6.88 -2.68
N VAL A 167 -18.02 -7.49 -1.73
CA VAL A 167 -19.11 -8.44 -1.97
C VAL A 167 -20.37 -7.91 -1.31
N ASP A 168 -21.50 -8.04 -1.99
CA ASP A 168 -22.81 -7.74 -1.43
C ASP A 168 -23.04 -8.59 -0.17
N LYS A 169 -23.50 -7.96 0.92
CA LYS A 169 -23.67 -8.60 2.23
C LYS A 169 -24.52 -9.86 2.15
N LYS A 170 -25.54 -9.88 1.29
CA LYS A 170 -26.43 -11.04 1.11
C LYS A 170 -25.71 -12.26 0.49
N ASP A 171 -24.66 -12.01 -0.31
CA ASP A 171 -23.91 -13.04 -1.01
C ASP A 171 -22.63 -13.47 -0.28
N PHE A 172 -22.31 -12.80 0.83
CA PHE A 172 -21.09 -13.03 1.58
C PHE A 172 -20.87 -14.50 1.97
N PHE A 173 -21.87 -15.15 2.58
CA PHE A 173 -21.77 -16.56 2.99
C PHE A 173 -21.50 -17.49 1.81
N LYS A 174 -22.02 -17.18 0.62
CA LYS A 174 -21.75 -17.95 -0.60
C LYS A 174 -20.33 -17.73 -1.08
N ALA A 175 -19.86 -16.47 -1.12
CA ALA A 175 -18.49 -16.13 -1.49
C ALA A 175 -17.45 -16.78 -0.55
N GLU A 176 -17.71 -16.75 0.75
CA GLU A 176 -16.90 -17.42 1.76
C GLU A 176 -16.83 -18.94 1.55
N LYS A 177 -17.99 -19.59 1.34
CA LYS A 177 -18.04 -21.02 1.03
C LYS A 177 -17.24 -21.36 -0.22
N ILE A 178 -17.28 -20.51 -1.25
CA ILE A 178 -16.47 -20.67 -2.46
C ILE A 178 -14.98 -20.63 -2.12
N LEU A 179 -14.52 -19.62 -1.38
CA LEU A 179 -13.11 -19.49 -0.99
C LEU A 179 -12.64 -20.72 -0.19
N ILE A 180 -13.38 -21.11 0.85
CA ILE A 180 -13.02 -22.26 1.71
C ILE A 180 -12.95 -23.56 0.89
N LYS A 181 -13.93 -23.83 0.01
CA LYS A 181 -13.93 -25.00 -0.88
C LYS A 181 -12.76 -24.99 -1.88
N ASN A 182 -12.08 -23.87 -2.09
CA ASN A 182 -10.91 -23.75 -2.96
C ASN A 182 -9.57 -23.76 -2.21
N GLY A 183 -9.58 -24.13 -0.93
CA GLY A 183 -8.39 -24.28 -0.10
C GLY A 183 -7.92 -22.99 0.57
N TYR A 184 -8.74 -21.93 0.57
CA TYR A 184 -8.45 -20.73 1.33
C TYR A 184 -8.83 -20.92 2.80
N ARG A 185 -8.02 -20.34 3.68
CA ARG A 185 -8.26 -20.33 5.12
C ARG A 185 -8.54 -18.91 5.55
N ARG A 186 -9.43 -18.75 6.54
CA ARG A 186 -9.57 -17.47 7.24
C ARG A 186 -8.34 -17.27 8.10
N TYR A 187 -7.88 -16.03 8.23
CA TYR A 187 -6.98 -15.68 9.33
C TYR A 187 -7.54 -14.50 10.11
N ASN A 188 -7.32 -14.51 11.43
CA ASN A 188 -7.81 -13.45 12.29
C ASN A 188 -6.80 -12.31 12.32
N GLN A 189 -7.20 -11.13 11.84
CA GLN A 189 -6.40 -9.91 11.91
C GLN A 189 -6.56 -9.12 13.23
N SER A 190 -7.45 -9.54 14.13
CA SER A 190 -7.72 -8.83 15.39
C SER A 190 -6.48 -8.79 16.29
N LEU A 191 -6.25 -7.64 16.93
CA LEU A 191 -5.15 -7.47 17.89
C LEU A 191 -5.30 -8.37 19.14
N SER A 192 -6.53 -8.72 19.51
CA SER A 192 -6.83 -9.68 20.59
C SER A 192 -8.24 -10.29 20.44
N LYS A 193 -8.49 -11.37 21.18
CA LYS A 193 -9.83 -11.98 21.29
C LYS A 193 -10.87 -10.97 21.80
N ILE A 194 -10.48 -10.10 22.73
CA ILE A 194 -11.35 -9.03 23.27
C ILE A 194 -11.66 -7.97 22.21
N HIS A 195 -10.70 -7.59 21.35
CA HIS A 195 -11.00 -6.72 20.20
C HIS A 195 -12.03 -7.35 19.26
N THR A 196 -11.97 -8.67 19.06
CA THR A 196 -12.97 -9.38 18.24
C THR A 196 -14.35 -9.32 18.90
N PHE A 197 -14.42 -9.54 20.21
CA PHE A 197 -15.66 -9.50 20.98
C PHE A 197 -16.30 -8.11 21.02
N LEU A 198 -15.50 -7.06 21.25
CA LEU A 198 -16.00 -5.68 21.34
C LEU A 198 -16.34 -5.06 19.97
N ARG A 199 -15.98 -5.71 18.86
CA ARG A 199 -16.18 -5.18 17.52
C ARG A 199 -17.65 -5.25 17.12
N LYS A 200 -18.29 -4.07 17.01
CA LYS A 200 -19.72 -3.93 16.70
C LYS A 200 -20.14 -4.36 15.28
N LYS A 201 -19.21 -4.37 14.32
CA LYS A 201 -19.49 -4.69 12.91
C LYS A 201 -18.27 -5.31 12.23
N GLN A 202 -18.48 -6.37 11.48
CA GLN A 202 -17.47 -6.97 10.62
C GLN A 202 -17.43 -6.22 9.28
N ILE A 203 -16.27 -5.65 8.95
CA ILE A 203 -16.09 -4.82 7.75
C ILE A 203 -15.42 -5.62 6.62
N GLU A 204 -14.44 -6.46 6.98
CA GLU A 204 -13.72 -7.31 6.03
C GLU A 204 -13.41 -8.68 6.66
N LEU A 205 -13.21 -9.67 5.79
CA LEU A 205 -12.72 -10.99 6.13
C LEU A 205 -11.61 -11.40 5.18
N PRO A 206 -10.38 -11.58 5.70
CA PRO A 206 -9.24 -11.90 4.87
C PRO A 206 -9.09 -13.43 4.76
N PHE A 207 -8.84 -13.87 3.53
CA PHE A 207 -8.68 -15.27 3.17
C PHE A 207 -7.34 -15.46 2.50
N TYR A 208 -6.55 -16.41 2.99
CA TYR A 208 -5.22 -16.66 2.44
C TYR A 208 -5.07 -18.11 1.99
N LYS A 209 -4.20 -18.30 1.01
CA LYS A 209 -3.76 -19.59 0.52
C LYS A 209 -2.31 -19.49 0.07
N THR A 210 -1.51 -20.52 0.36
CA THR A 210 -0.13 -20.59 -0.11
C THR A 210 -0.03 -21.49 -1.32
N ILE A 211 0.63 -21.02 -2.38
CA ILE A 211 0.86 -21.74 -3.63
C ILE A 211 2.32 -21.59 -4.01
N ASN A 212 3.05 -22.70 -4.08
CA ASN A 212 4.48 -22.74 -4.41
C ASN A 212 5.31 -21.75 -3.57
N GLY A 213 4.98 -21.61 -2.29
CA GLY A 213 5.64 -20.67 -1.37
C GLY A 213 5.14 -19.22 -1.44
N PHE A 214 4.29 -18.85 -2.41
CA PHE A 214 3.69 -17.52 -2.48
C PHE A 214 2.33 -17.49 -1.78
N SER A 215 2.08 -16.42 -1.01
CA SER A 215 0.76 -16.18 -0.42
C SER A 215 -0.15 -15.46 -1.42
N VAL A 216 -1.39 -15.92 -1.50
CA VAL A 216 -2.49 -15.33 -2.26
C VAL A 216 -3.54 -14.92 -1.24
N VAL A 217 -3.75 -13.62 -1.06
CA VAL A 217 -4.74 -13.08 -0.12
C VAL A 217 -5.90 -12.43 -0.87
N PHE A 218 -7.12 -12.77 -0.44
CA PHE A 218 -8.36 -12.08 -0.77
C PHE A 218 -8.90 -11.41 0.48
N ASP A 219 -8.93 -10.09 0.46
CA ASP A 219 -9.60 -9.31 1.49
C ASP A 219 -11.05 -9.09 1.02
N VAL A 220 -11.97 -9.85 1.60
CA VAL A 220 -13.40 -9.79 1.23
C VAL A 220 -14.09 -8.74 2.08
N HIS A 221 -14.42 -7.61 1.47
CA HIS A 221 -15.10 -6.49 2.10
C HIS A 221 -16.62 -6.67 2.06
N LEU A 222 -17.26 -6.34 3.18
CA LEU A 222 -18.71 -6.20 3.32
C LEU A 222 -19.15 -4.73 3.20
N ASP A 223 -18.24 -3.82 3.51
CA ASP A 223 -18.40 -2.37 3.35
C ASP A 223 -17.07 -1.77 2.93
N ILE A 224 -17.13 -0.55 2.37
CA ILE A 224 -15.92 0.20 2.06
C ILE A 224 -15.24 0.60 3.39
N ASP A 225 -14.07 0.04 3.66
CA ASP A 225 -13.26 0.39 4.83
C ASP A 225 -12.14 1.35 4.46
N TRP A 226 -12.14 2.53 5.08
CA TRP A 226 -10.98 3.42 5.10
C TRP A 226 -10.67 3.97 6.48
N MET A 227 -11.48 3.64 7.49
CA MET A 227 -11.37 4.23 8.83
C MET A 227 -10.55 3.35 9.76
N SER A 228 -11.06 2.17 10.11
CA SER A 228 -10.39 1.27 11.05
C SER A 228 -10.98 -0.13 11.00
N GLN A 229 -10.17 -1.07 10.51
CA GLN A 229 -10.48 -2.50 10.51
C GLN A 229 -10.68 -3.07 11.93
N GLN A 230 -10.07 -2.44 12.94
CA GLN A 230 -10.13 -2.91 14.33
C GLN A 230 -11.39 -2.41 15.03
N LEU A 231 -11.78 -1.14 14.83
CA LEU A 231 -12.83 -0.48 15.61
C LEU A 231 -14.23 -0.60 14.98
N GLY A 232 -14.35 -1.10 13.75
CA GLY A 232 -15.66 -1.30 13.15
C GLY A 232 -16.39 0.02 12.86
N ARG A 233 -17.65 0.11 13.30
CA ARG A 233 -18.51 1.29 13.11
C ARG A 233 -18.10 2.43 14.07
N LEU A 234 -17.73 3.58 13.49
CA LEU A 234 -17.29 4.79 14.20
C LEU A 234 -18.18 5.99 13.84
N GLU A 235 -19.43 5.96 14.28
CA GLU A 235 -20.44 7.02 14.02
C GLU A 235 -20.02 8.39 14.56
N GLU A 236 -19.18 8.38 15.60
CA GLU A 236 -18.59 9.54 16.23
C GLU A 236 -17.68 10.30 15.26
N PHE A 237 -17.01 9.59 14.35
CA PHE A 237 -16.12 10.19 13.35
C PHE A 237 -16.79 10.37 11.99
N TYR A 238 -17.64 9.45 11.55
CA TYR A 238 -18.24 9.56 10.22
C TYR A 238 -19.58 8.83 10.15
N PRO A 239 -20.62 9.43 9.52
CA PRO A 239 -21.95 8.82 9.46
C PRO A 239 -21.95 7.47 8.71
N GLN A 240 -22.38 6.39 9.35
CA GLN A 240 -22.40 5.06 8.72
C GLN A 240 -23.31 5.03 7.49
N LYS A 241 -24.41 5.80 7.49
CA LYS A 241 -25.34 5.90 6.35
C LYS A 241 -24.63 6.25 5.04
N PHE A 242 -23.58 7.07 5.09
CA PHE A 242 -22.81 7.45 3.91
C PHE A 242 -21.90 6.32 3.44
N ILE A 243 -21.32 5.55 4.36
CA ILE A 243 -20.55 4.35 4.03
C ILE A 243 -21.45 3.32 3.36
N ASP A 244 -22.61 3.05 3.96
CA ASP A 244 -23.55 2.05 3.46
C ASP A 244 -24.07 2.46 2.06
N GLN A 245 -24.40 3.74 1.85
CA GLN A 245 -24.80 4.25 0.53
C GLN A 245 -23.67 4.16 -0.51
N LEU A 246 -22.44 4.51 -0.13
CA LEU A 246 -21.27 4.37 -1.01
C LEU A 246 -21.04 2.89 -1.38
N THR A 247 -21.16 1.96 -0.43
CA THR A 247 -21.03 0.52 -0.67
C THR A 247 -22.05 0.06 -1.73
N VAL A 248 -23.31 0.48 -1.61
CA VAL A 248 -24.36 0.19 -2.59
C VAL A 248 -24.03 0.79 -3.96
N ASP A 249 -23.60 2.06 -3.99
CA ASP A 249 -23.23 2.74 -5.23
C ASP A 249 -22.06 2.05 -5.95
N PHE A 250 -21.06 1.57 -5.21
CA PHE A 250 -19.90 0.87 -5.77
C PHE A 250 -20.29 -0.44 -6.45
N LEU A 251 -21.14 -1.24 -5.79
CA LEU A 251 -21.65 -2.49 -6.35
C LEU A 251 -22.57 -2.26 -7.54
N ARG A 252 -23.39 -1.20 -7.49
CA ARG A 252 -24.34 -0.85 -8.56
C ARG A 252 -23.66 -0.29 -9.80
N THR A 253 -22.63 0.55 -9.62
CA THR A 253 -21.96 1.27 -10.71
C THR A 253 -20.68 0.60 -11.20
N LYS A 254 -20.36 -0.60 -10.71
CA LYS A 254 -19.22 -1.37 -11.21
C LYS A 254 -19.29 -1.54 -12.72
N ARG A 255 -18.13 -1.50 -13.37
CA ARG A 255 -17.99 -1.69 -14.81
C ARG A 255 -17.26 -2.99 -15.11
N LYS A 256 -17.66 -3.63 -16.20
CA LYS A 256 -17.01 -4.83 -16.72
C LYS A 256 -15.87 -4.42 -17.64
N VAL A 257 -14.67 -4.89 -17.37
CA VAL A 257 -13.47 -4.63 -18.19
C VAL A 257 -12.81 -5.94 -18.63
N LYS A 258 -12.15 -5.92 -19.79
CA LYS A 258 -11.38 -7.05 -20.30
C LYS A 258 -9.91 -6.93 -19.87
N ILE A 259 -9.38 -8.00 -19.28
CA ILE A 259 -7.96 -8.15 -18.93
C ILE A 259 -7.53 -9.50 -19.52
N ASN A 260 -6.60 -9.46 -20.48
CA ASN A 260 -6.26 -10.61 -21.31
C ASN A 260 -7.54 -11.22 -21.92
N ASN A 261 -7.82 -12.50 -21.67
CA ASN A 261 -9.00 -13.20 -22.17
C ASN A 261 -10.15 -13.27 -21.16
N GLU A 262 -10.04 -12.56 -20.04
CA GLU A 262 -10.98 -12.64 -18.92
C GLU A 262 -11.67 -11.30 -18.68
N PHE A 263 -12.91 -11.35 -18.20
CA PHE A 263 -13.66 -10.15 -17.80
C PHE A 263 -13.65 -9.97 -16.29
N PHE A 264 -13.47 -8.74 -15.82
CA PHE A 264 -13.44 -8.38 -14.41
C PHE A 264 -14.41 -7.24 -14.13
N PHE A 265 -15.04 -7.26 -12.95
CA PHE A 265 -15.77 -6.11 -12.43
C PHE A 265 -14.82 -5.24 -11.62
N ILE A 266 -14.63 -3.99 -12.05
CA ILE A 266 -13.90 -2.97 -11.30
C ILE A 266 -14.82 -1.77 -11.06
N LEU A 267 -14.46 -0.90 -10.13
CA LEU A 267 -15.22 0.32 -9.89
C LEU A 267 -15.28 1.23 -11.13
N ASP A 268 -16.38 1.96 -11.26
CA ASP A 268 -16.44 3.10 -12.16
C ASP A 268 -15.35 4.11 -11.80
N THR A 269 -14.83 4.82 -12.80
CA THR A 269 -13.62 5.63 -12.68
C THR A 269 -13.69 6.65 -11.55
N LYS A 270 -14.81 7.36 -11.37
CA LYS A 270 -14.95 8.36 -10.28
C LYS A 270 -14.89 7.72 -8.89
N TYR A 271 -15.59 6.60 -8.72
CA TYR A 271 -15.61 5.86 -7.45
C TYR A 271 -14.29 5.14 -7.20
N LEU A 272 -13.59 4.71 -8.25
CA LEU A 272 -12.25 4.16 -8.13
C LEU A 272 -11.24 5.21 -7.64
N ILE A 273 -11.25 6.41 -8.23
CA ILE A 273 -10.39 7.52 -7.79
C ILE A 273 -10.70 7.86 -6.33
N LEU A 274 -11.99 7.95 -5.98
CA LEU A 274 -12.44 8.22 -4.61
C LEU A 274 -11.95 7.13 -3.63
N TYR A 275 -12.18 5.85 -3.96
CA TYR A 275 -11.76 4.72 -3.15
C TYR A 275 -10.24 4.68 -2.95
N LEU A 276 -9.46 4.84 -4.02
CA LEU A 276 -7.99 4.82 -3.93
C LEU A 276 -7.48 6.00 -3.08
N ALA A 277 -8.12 7.17 -3.14
CA ALA A 277 -7.80 8.29 -2.26
C ALA A 277 -8.11 7.99 -0.79
N LEU A 278 -9.26 7.38 -0.49
CA LEU A 278 -9.62 6.94 0.86
C LEU A 278 -8.69 5.83 1.37
N HIS A 279 -8.26 4.92 0.50
CA HIS A 279 -7.27 3.89 0.84
C HIS A 279 -5.89 4.52 1.14
N ILE A 280 -5.48 5.58 0.43
CA ILE A 280 -4.28 6.34 0.77
C ILE A 280 -4.42 7.02 2.14
N PHE A 281 -5.60 7.59 2.44
CA PHE A 281 -5.90 8.13 3.77
C PHE A 281 -5.81 7.05 4.87
N HIS A 282 -6.35 5.86 4.63
CA HIS A 282 -6.24 4.71 5.54
C HIS A 282 -4.77 4.38 5.86
N HIS A 283 -3.87 4.60 4.91
CA HIS A 283 -2.42 4.47 5.10
C HIS A 283 -1.73 5.78 5.52
N ASN A 284 -2.44 6.69 6.21
CA ASN A 284 -1.93 7.95 6.74
C ASN A 284 -1.22 8.82 5.69
N PHE A 285 -1.72 8.81 4.46
CA PHE A 285 -1.14 9.53 3.32
C PHE A 285 0.24 9.04 2.89
N ARG A 286 0.62 7.79 3.20
CA ARG A 286 1.93 7.20 2.91
C ARG A 286 1.89 6.08 1.87
N GLY A 287 3.07 5.81 1.31
CA GLY A 287 3.30 4.78 0.29
C GLY A 287 3.30 5.35 -1.12
N ALA A 288 4.48 5.69 -1.62
CA ALA A 288 4.68 6.26 -2.96
C ALA A 288 4.02 5.44 -4.08
N PHE A 289 4.05 4.11 -4.00
CA PHE A 289 3.40 3.26 -4.99
C PHE A 289 1.88 3.47 -5.08
N ARG A 290 1.21 3.81 -3.97
CA ARG A 290 -0.24 4.07 -3.95
C ARG A 290 -0.55 5.36 -4.72
N TYR A 291 0.27 6.39 -4.49
CA TYR A 291 0.17 7.65 -5.23
C TYR A 291 0.51 7.48 -6.71
N GLU A 292 1.56 6.72 -7.03
CA GLU A 292 1.94 6.43 -8.41
C GLU A 292 0.77 5.75 -9.15
N PHE A 293 0.16 4.74 -8.53
CA PHE A 293 -0.96 4.02 -9.10
C PHE A 293 -2.19 4.94 -9.28
N LEU A 294 -2.57 5.72 -8.26
CA LEU A 294 -3.67 6.70 -8.39
C LEU A 294 -3.40 7.74 -9.48
N ASN A 295 -2.16 8.24 -9.58
CA ASN A 295 -1.75 9.12 -10.67
C ASN A 295 -1.93 8.46 -12.04
N LYS A 296 -1.59 7.17 -12.20
CA LYS A 296 -1.81 6.42 -13.45
C LYS A 296 -3.30 6.29 -13.77
N VAL A 297 -4.15 5.97 -12.79
CA VAL A 297 -5.61 5.91 -12.96
C VAL A 297 -6.18 7.25 -13.43
N ILE A 298 -5.77 8.36 -12.79
CA ILE A 298 -6.21 9.71 -13.18
C ILE A 298 -5.72 10.06 -14.59
N LYS A 299 -4.44 9.82 -14.90
CA LYS A 299 -3.87 10.10 -16.22
C LYS A 299 -4.46 9.23 -17.33
N TYR A 300 -4.82 7.99 -17.05
CA TYR A 300 -5.53 7.12 -18.00
C TYR A 300 -6.92 7.67 -18.34
N SER A 301 -7.56 8.28 -17.34
CA SER A 301 -8.92 8.80 -17.42
C SER A 301 -9.01 10.22 -17.99
N ALA A 302 -7.89 10.97 -18.02
CA ALA A 302 -7.82 12.35 -18.48
C ALA A 302 -7.91 12.55 -20.02
N PRO A 303 -7.25 11.73 -20.89
CA PRO A 303 -7.27 11.91 -22.35
C PRO A 303 -8.43 11.18 -23.06
N HIS A 304 -9.12 10.25 -22.40
CA HIS A 304 -10.33 9.59 -22.94
C HIS A 304 -11.59 10.46 -22.79
N SER A 305 -11.43 11.79 -22.79
CA SER A 305 -12.52 12.74 -22.98
C SER A 305 -12.99 12.71 -24.44
N THR A 306 -13.45 11.55 -24.89
CA THR A 306 -14.25 11.42 -26.11
C THR A 306 -15.65 11.96 -25.83
N LYS A 307 -16.37 12.33 -26.90
CA LYS A 307 -17.65 13.06 -26.96
C LYS A 307 -18.79 12.63 -26.01
N ILE A 308 -18.62 11.59 -25.19
CA ILE A 308 -19.62 11.07 -24.26
C ILE A 308 -19.42 11.61 -22.83
N HIS A 309 -18.18 11.88 -22.38
CA HIS A 309 -17.89 12.51 -21.08
C HIS A 309 -16.65 13.42 -21.15
N PRO A 310 -16.80 14.73 -21.39
CA PRO A 310 -15.65 15.64 -21.37
C PRO A 310 -14.93 15.57 -20.03
N GLY A 311 -13.61 15.73 -19.97
CA GLY A 311 -12.82 15.56 -18.75
C GLY A 311 -13.29 16.41 -17.55
N GLY A 312 -14.08 17.46 -17.79
CA GLY A 312 -14.81 18.20 -16.76
C GLY A 312 -15.87 17.38 -16.01
N VAL A 313 -16.50 16.38 -16.63
CA VAL A 313 -17.57 15.55 -16.04
C VAL A 313 -17.04 14.66 -14.92
N ILE A 314 -15.89 14.00 -15.09
CA ILE A 314 -15.31 13.15 -14.04
C ILE A 314 -15.00 13.98 -12.79
N TRP A 315 -14.42 15.17 -12.97
CA TRP A 315 -14.11 16.06 -11.86
C TRP A 315 -15.36 16.67 -11.22
N ALA A 316 -16.36 17.05 -12.02
CA ALA A 316 -17.65 17.54 -11.52
C ALA A 316 -18.37 16.45 -10.70
N ASP A 317 -18.48 15.24 -11.22
CA ASP A 317 -19.05 14.09 -10.50
C ASP A 317 -18.28 13.79 -9.22
N LEU A 318 -16.95 13.77 -9.29
CA LEU A 318 -16.12 13.51 -8.12
C LEU A 318 -16.31 14.61 -7.06
N THR A 319 -16.43 15.88 -7.46
CA THR A 319 -16.75 16.99 -6.56
C THR A 319 -18.12 16.81 -5.91
N ILE A 320 -19.16 16.51 -6.69
CA ILE A 320 -20.52 16.27 -6.18
C ILE A 320 -20.50 15.15 -5.14
N ARG A 321 -19.94 13.98 -5.49
CA ARG A 321 -19.87 12.83 -4.57
C ARG A 321 -19.03 13.12 -3.34
N THR A 322 -17.92 13.82 -3.48
CA THR A 322 -17.08 14.21 -2.34
C THR A 322 -17.88 15.05 -1.35
N ASN A 323 -18.68 16.00 -1.83
CA ASN A 323 -19.52 16.87 -1.01
C ASN A 323 -20.72 16.12 -0.42
N ASP A 324 -21.45 15.35 -1.23
CA ASP A 324 -22.63 14.56 -0.81
C ASP A 324 -22.29 13.65 0.38
N PHE A 325 -21.12 13.01 0.31
CA PHE A 325 -20.63 12.11 1.34
C PHE A 325 -19.73 12.82 2.38
N LYS A 326 -19.48 14.12 2.29
CA LYS A 326 -18.62 14.87 3.22
C LYS A 326 -17.19 14.29 3.35
N LEU A 327 -16.59 13.91 2.23
CA LEU A 327 -15.27 13.27 2.16
C LEU A 327 -14.11 14.25 1.96
N ASN A 328 -14.39 15.54 1.80
CA ASN A 328 -13.46 16.62 1.48
C ASN A 328 -12.19 16.56 2.33
N ASN A 329 -12.36 16.53 3.65
CA ASN A 329 -11.25 16.56 4.61
C ASN A 329 -10.31 15.35 4.49
N PHE A 330 -10.83 14.18 4.09
CA PHE A 330 -10.04 12.94 4.01
C PHE A 330 -9.24 12.86 2.71
N ILE A 331 -9.82 13.30 1.59
CA ILE A 331 -9.20 13.11 0.26
C ILE A 331 -8.41 14.33 -0.21
N TYR A 332 -8.74 15.55 0.26
CA TYR A 332 -8.05 16.76 -0.17
C TYR A 332 -6.52 16.69 -0.02
N PRO A 333 -5.95 16.22 1.12
CA PRO A 333 -4.49 16.10 1.27
C PRO A 333 -3.86 15.14 0.25
N VAL A 334 -4.58 14.09 -0.17
CA VAL A 334 -4.12 13.15 -1.18
C VAL A 334 -3.86 13.86 -2.51
N PHE A 335 -4.82 14.70 -2.95
CA PHE A 335 -4.69 15.43 -4.21
C PHE A 335 -3.61 16.52 -4.16
N VAL A 336 -3.40 17.15 -3.01
CA VAL A 336 -2.28 18.08 -2.79
C VAL A 336 -0.94 17.35 -2.94
N LEU A 337 -0.78 16.19 -2.31
CA LEU A 337 0.43 15.38 -2.38
C LEU A 337 0.65 14.78 -3.78
N LEU A 338 -0.40 14.37 -4.49
CA LEU A 338 -0.33 13.97 -5.91
C LEU A 338 0.23 15.10 -6.79
N LYS A 339 -0.28 16.32 -6.63
CA LYS A 339 0.22 17.48 -7.37
C LYS A 339 1.69 17.76 -7.04
N LYS A 340 2.07 17.70 -5.76
CA LYS A 340 3.43 17.95 -5.28
C LYS A 340 4.45 16.95 -5.84
N TYR A 341 4.15 15.65 -5.78
CA TYR A 341 5.13 14.61 -6.11
C TYR A 341 5.00 14.08 -7.55
N TYR A 342 3.80 14.03 -8.13
CA TYR A 342 3.59 13.39 -9.44
C TYR A 342 3.15 14.36 -10.54
N GLN A 343 2.93 15.64 -10.20
CA GLN A 343 2.43 16.66 -11.13
C GLN A 343 1.17 16.18 -11.85
N THR A 344 0.30 15.49 -11.12
CA THR A 344 -0.95 14.94 -11.65
C THR A 344 -1.84 16.07 -12.18
N PRO A 345 -2.44 15.93 -13.38
CA PRO A 345 -3.26 16.98 -14.00
C PRO A 345 -4.63 17.09 -13.32
N ILE A 346 -4.67 17.78 -12.19
CA ILE A 346 -5.88 18.02 -11.38
C ILE A 346 -6.34 19.46 -11.60
N PRO A 347 -7.60 19.71 -12.03
CA PRO A 347 -8.12 21.05 -12.26
C PRO A 347 -8.06 21.94 -11.02
N LYS A 348 -7.79 23.24 -11.23
CA LYS A 348 -7.84 24.23 -10.14
C LYS A 348 -9.25 24.31 -9.52
N SER A 349 -10.30 24.22 -10.35
CA SER A 349 -11.70 24.22 -9.91
C SER A 349 -12.02 23.09 -8.93
N PHE A 350 -11.44 21.90 -9.12
CA PHE A 350 -11.60 20.80 -8.19
C PHE A 350 -11.06 21.17 -6.80
N PHE A 351 -9.83 21.68 -6.73
CA PHE A 351 -9.23 22.12 -5.46
C PHE A 351 -10.02 23.22 -4.77
N THR A 352 -10.54 24.20 -5.51
CA THR A 352 -11.31 25.30 -4.90
C THR A 352 -12.62 24.81 -4.30
N THR A 353 -13.27 23.81 -4.92
CA THR A 353 -14.58 23.34 -4.46
C THR A 353 -14.48 22.32 -3.34
N ILE A 354 -13.45 21.47 -3.32
CA ILE A 354 -13.30 20.44 -2.28
C ILE A 354 -12.43 20.88 -1.09
N GLN A 355 -12.22 22.19 -0.89
CA GLN A 355 -11.41 22.69 0.23
C GLN A 355 -11.93 22.17 1.58
N PRO A 356 -11.03 21.81 2.51
CA PRO A 356 -11.43 21.32 3.82
C PRO A 356 -11.96 22.47 4.69
N PHE A 357 -12.83 22.14 5.65
CA PHE A 357 -13.41 23.14 6.56
C PHE A 357 -12.42 23.72 7.57
N ASN A 358 -11.23 23.12 7.74
CA ASN A 358 -10.24 23.52 8.74
C ASN A 358 -8.87 23.82 8.11
N ASN A 359 -8.55 25.11 7.98
CA ASN A 359 -7.31 25.61 7.39
C ASN A 359 -6.05 25.27 8.20
N VAL A 360 -6.16 25.05 9.51
CA VAL A 360 -4.99 24.75 10.37
C VAL A 360 -4.40 23.37 10.02
N ALA A 361 -5.26 22.41 9.64
CA ALA A 361 -4.82 21.08 9.23
C ALA A 361 -4.02 21.11 7.91
N MET A 362 -4.28 22.05 7.00
CA MET A 362 -3.61 22.11 5.68
C MET A 362 -2.09 22.29 5.78
N LYS A 363 -1.58 23.07 6.75
CA LYS A 363 -0.13 23.31 6.89
C LYS A 363 0.64 22.05 7.29
N GLN A 364 0.00 21.15 8.04
CA GLN A 364 0.62 19.91 8.53
C GLN A 364 0.88 18.90 7.40
N TRP A 365 -0.03 18.81 6.42
CA TRP A 365 0.02 17.76 5.40
C TRP A 365 1.02 18.02 4.28
N ASN A 366 1.36 19.29 4.01
CA ASN A 366 2.37 19.64 3.02
C ASN A 366 3.74 19.02 3.30
N ASN A 367 4.01 18.61 4.55
CA ASN A 367 5.28 18.06 4.98
C ASN A 367 5.27 16.54 5.20
N VAL A 368 4.16 15.85 4.90
CA VAL A 368 4.10 14.38 5.04
C VAL A 368 5.12 13.72 4.12
N ASN A 369 5.92 12.82 4.68
CA ASN A 369 6.79 11.95 3.91
C ASN A 369 6.00 10.77 3.34
N ILE A 370 5.70 10.80 2.03
CA ILE A 370 4.99 9.70 1.36
C ILE A 370 5.83 8.44 1.15
N PHE A 371 7.14 8.48 1.42
CA PHE A 371 8.09 7.40 1.09
C PHE A 371 8.29 6.38 2.20
N ASP A 372 8.06 6.76 3.45
CA ASP A 372 8.22 5.89 4.61
C ASP A 372 6.89 5.23 4.98
N ASP A 373 6.95 4.04 5.58
CA ASP A 373 5.85 3.36 6.25
C ASP A 373 5.98 3.51 7.77
N GLU A 374 4.87 3.31 8.48
CA GLU A 374 4.79 3.41 9.94
C GLU A 374 4.61 2.03 10.56
N PRO A 375 5.22 1.75 11.74
CA PRO A 375 4.92 0.55 12.50
C PRO A 375 3.42 0.43 12.78
N ARG A 376 2.87 -0.79 12.76
CA ARG A 376 1.41 -1.04 12.81
C ARG A 376 0.68 -0.28 13.92
N VAL A 377 1.21 -0.27 15.14
CA VAL A 377 0.60 0.44 16.29
C VAL A 377 0.63 1.95 16.08
N HIS A 378 1.77 2.50 15.63
CA HIS A 378 1.88 3.93 15.35
C HIS A 378 0.95 4.36 14.21
N ALA A 379 0.88 3.56 13.14
CA ALA A 379 -0.03 3.77 12.03
C ALA A 379 -1.50 3.79 12.49
N GLY A 380 -1.88 2.94 13.45
CA GLY A 380 -3.21 2.94 14.05
C GLY A 380 -3.50 4.23 14.84
N ILE A 381 -2.55 4.68 15.67
CA ILE A 381 -2.68 5.91 16.45
C ILE A 381 -2.80 7.13 15.53
N THR A 382 -1.87 7.29 14.58
CA THR A 382 -1.87 8.40 13.61
C THR A 382 -3.20 8.45 12.85
N ARG A 383 -3.72 7.31 12.44
CA ARG A 383 -5.01 7.23 11.72
C ARG A 383 -6.19 7.60 12.59
N PHE A 384 -6.22 7.15 13.84
CA PHE A 384 -7.24 7.55 14.80
C PHE A 384 -7.22 9.07 15.03
N THR A 385 -6.03 9.66 15.19
CA THR A 385 -5.85 11.12 15.30
C THR A 385 -6.33 11.83 14.03
N ASN A 386 -5.97 11.32 12.86
CA ASN A 386 -6.42 11.87 11.58
C ASN A 386 -7.94 11.82 11.44
N LEU A 387 -8.57 10.70 11.81
CA LEU A 387 -10.03 10.56 11.84
C LEU A 387 -10.68 11.59 12.78
N PHE A 388 -10.15 11.77 13.99
CA PHE A 388 -10.65 12.75 14.94
C PHE A 388 -10.57 14.18 14.39
N VAL A 389 -9.40 14.57 13.84
CA VAL A 389 -9.15 15.94 13.36
C VAL A 389 -9.94 16.24 12.08
N LEU A 390 -10.01 15.28 11.15
CA LEU A 390 -10.60 15.46 9.82
C LEU A 390 -12.08 15.07 9.75
N SER A 391 -12.64 14.50 10.83
CA SER A 391 -14.04 14.13 10.90
C SER A 391 -14.97 15.32 10.58
N PRO A 392 -16.01 15.10 9.75
CA PRO A 392 -17.01 16.11 9.44
C PRO A 392 -18.04 16.31 10.57
N ASN A 393 -17.98 15.51 11.65
CA ASN A 393 -18.89 15.63 12.78
C ASN A 393 -18.46 16.77 13.73
N PRO A 394 -19.41 17.39 14.45
CA PRO A 394 -19.10 18.42 15.43
C PRO A 394 -18.23 17.90 16.58
N LEU A 395 -17.46 18.78 17.24
CA LEU A 395 -16.51 18.42 18.29
C LEU A 395 -17.14 17.59 19.42
N TRP A 396 -18.32 17.99 19.91
CA TRP A 396 -19.01 17.26 20.98
C TRP A 396 -19.29 15.80 20.61
N LYS A 397 -19.71 15.53 19.36
CA LYS A 397 -19.99 14.18 18.88
C LYS A 397 -18.70 13.36 18.73
N ARG A 398 -17.61 14.01 18.32
CA ARG A 398 -16.30 13.37 18.24
C ARG A 398 -15.77 13.00 19.62
N LEU A 399 -15.99 13.84 20.64
CA LEU A 399 -15.56 13.58 22.02
C LEU A 399 -16.27 12.36 22.65
N LEU A 400 -17.48 12.02 22.20
CA LEU A 400 -18.18 10.80 22.63
C LEU A 400 -17.37 9.52 22.36
N ILE A 401 -16.41 9.55 21.43
CA ILE A 401 -15.55 8.39 21.15
C ILE A 401 -14.75 7.94 22.38
N LEU A 402 -14.48 8.86 23.31
CA LEU A 402 -13.74 8.57 24.54
C LEU A 402 -14.55 7.69 25.50
N LEU A 403 -15.88 7.64 25.34
CA LEU A 403 -16.79 6.77 26.10
C LEU A 403 -16.97 5.40 25.43
N ASN A 404 -16.42 5.20 24.23
CA ASN A 404 -16.56 3.94 23.51
C ASN A 404 -15.65 2.87 24.14
N LEU A 405 -16.27 1.85 24.72
CA LEU A 405 -15.57 0.73 25.39
C LEU A 405 -14.48 0.08 24.53
N GLN A 406 -14.70 -0.02 23.22
CA GLN A 406 -13.73 -0.60 22.32
C GLN A 406 -12.48 0.28 22.19
N VAL A 407 -12.67 1.61 22.14
CA VAL A 407 -11.58 2.58 22.09
C VAL A 407 -10.82 2.63 23.41
N ILE A 408 -11.53 2.65 24.54
CA ILE A 408 -10.93 2.59 25.88
C ILE A 408 -10.04 1.34 26.00
N TYR A 409 -10.58 0.18 25.60
CA TYR A 409 -9.81 -1.07 25.60
C TYR A 409 -8.59 -1.01 24.67
N SER A 410 -8.73 -0.47 23.45
CA SER A 410 -7.60 -0.31 22.54
C SER A 410 -6.50 0.59 23.12
N VAL A 411 -6.86 1.69 23.80
CA VAL A 411 -5.89 2.57 24.49
C VAL A 411 -5.16 1.81 25.60
N PHE A 412 -5.91 1.12 26.47
CA PHE A 412 -5.32 0.30 27.54
C PHE A 412 -4.39 -0.78 26.97
N TRP A 413 -4.81 -1.48 25.91
CA TRP A 413 -4.02 -2.52 25.26
C TRP A 413 -2.70 -1.98 24.68
N VAL A 414 -2.73 -0.79 24.07
CA VAL A 414 -1.51 -0.13 23.56
C VAL A 414 -0.57 0.26 24.70
N VAL A 415 -1.09 0.78 25.81
CA VAL A 415 -0.29 1.12 27.00
C VAL A 415 0.34 -0.13 27.60
N ALA A 416 -0.44 -1.20 27.80
CA ALA A 416 0.05 -2.47 28.30
C ALA A 416 1.18 -3.03 27.40
N LYS A 417 1.00 -3.00 26.07
CA LYS A 417 2.03 -3.44 25.13
C LYS A 417 3.31 -2.63 25.20
N LYS A 418 3.22 -1.31 25.42
CA LYS A 418 4.40 -0.47 25.63
C LYS A 418 5.12 -0.81 26.94
N ILE A 419 4.37 -1.03 28.02
CA ILE A 419 4.94 -1.45 29.31
C ILE A 419 5.66 -2.79 29.17
N ASP A 420 5.03 -3.80 28.56
CA ASP A 420 5.64 -5.11 28.28
C ASP A 420 6.93 -4.97 27.47
N GLN A 421 6.92 -4.09 26.45
CA GLN A 421 8.10 -3.84 25.63
C GLN A 421 9.24 -3.23 26.46
N ILE A 422 8.95 -2.25 27.32
CA ILE A 422 9.95 -1.62 28.20
C ILE A 422 10.53 -2.64 29.19
N LEU A 423 9.66 -3.42 29.84
CA LEU A 423 10.05 -4.44 30.82
C LEU A 423 10.88 -5.58 30.18
N SER A 424 10.53 -6.00 28.96
CA SER A 424 11.31 -7.02 28.24
C SER A 424 12.67 -6.48 27.75
N THR A 425 12.77 -5.21 27.37
CA THR A 425 14.07 -4.56 27.08
C THR A 425 14.94 -4.36 28.32
N SER A 426 14.35 -4.07 29.49
CA SER A 426 15.13 -3.92 30.73
C SER A 426 15.60 -5.27 31.28
N PHE A 427 14.83 -6.34 31.08
CA PHE A 427 15.21 -7.72 31.43
C PHE A 427 16.33 -8.26 30.51
N THR A 428 16.26 -7.97 29.20
CA THR A 428 17.31 -8.37 28.24
C THR A 428 18.60 -7.55 28.40
N MET A 429 18.53 -6.29 28.85
CA MET A 429 19.73 -5.54 29.26
C MET A 429 20.39 -6.10 30.53
N LYS A 430 19.63 -6.66 31.47
CA LYS A 430 20.17 -7.33 32.66
C LYS A 430 20.82 -8.70 32.39
N LEU A 431 20.49 -9.34 31.25
CA LEU A 431 20.97 -10.67 30.88
C LEU A 431 22.14 -10.68 29.88
N LYS A 432 22.63 -9.53 29.42
CA LYS A 432 23.92 -9.48 28.69
C LYS A 432 25.06 -9.58 29.70
N PRO A 433 25.92 -10.62 29.67
CA PRO A 433 27.18 -10.57 30.40
C PRO A 433 27.99 -9.40 29.86
N ARG A 434 28.68 -8.67 30.75
CA ARG A 434 29.83 -7.87 30.36
C ARG A 434 30.84 -8.83 29.73
N SER A 435 30.87 -8.90 28.39
CA SER A 435 31.99 -9.54 27.71
C SER A 435 33.20 -8.66 27.94
N ASN A 436 34.09 -9.15 28.80
CA ASN A 436 35.39 -8.57 29.06
C ASN A 436 36.15 -8.34 27.76
N SER A 437 36.87 -7.22 27.76
CA SER A 437 38.02 -6.93 26.92
C SER A 437 38.92 -8.16 26.74
N LEU A 438 39.24 -8.47 25.49
CA LEU A 438 40.58 -8.78 24.98
C LEU A 438 40.60 -8.55 23.47
#